data_AF-A0A1H4UZN9-F1
#
_entry.id   AF-A0A1H4UZN9-F1
#
_cell.length_a   1.000
_cell.length_b   1.000
_cell.length_c   1.000
_cell.angle_alpha   90.00
_cell.angle_beta   90.00
_cell.angle_gamma   90.00
#
_symmetry.space_group_name_H-M   'P 1'
#
loop_
_entity.id
_entity.type
_entity.pdbx_description
1 polymer ?
#
loop_
_entity_poly.entity_id
_entity_poly.type
_entity_poly.pdbx_seq_one_letter_code
_entity_poly.pdbx_strand_id
1 'polypeptide(L)' 'MTPTEKYSAAILPSFEQPGQWFWQVLENGPAGSLGENTGTVVESGYRSSEKGAETAALAALIRWRSTE' A
#
# COMPACT_ATOMS: atom_id res chain seq x y z
N MET A 1 18.51 -13.18 -7.66
CA MET A 1 17.70 -12.40 -6.71
C MET A 1 16.80 -11.51 -7.52
N THR A 2 15.50 -11.76 -7.54
CA THR A 2 14.54 -10.79 -8.09
C THR A 2 14.57 -9.56 -7.18
N PRO A 3 14.67 -8.33 -7.71
CA PRO A 3 14.57 -7.14 -6.89
C PRO A 3 13.20 -7.18 -6.18
N THR A 4 13.21 -7.18 -4.85
CA THR A 4 12.00 -6.93 -4.08
C THR A 4 11.55 -5.51 -4.45
N GLU A 5 10.35 -5.37 -5.00
CA GLU A 5 9.81 -4.05 -5.33
C GLU A 5 9.84 -3.20 -4.05
N LYS A 6 10.45 -2.01 -4.08
CA LYS A 6 10.62 -1.17 -2.88
C LYS A 6 9.28 -0.67 -2.33
N TYR A 7 8.28 -0.50 -3.18
CA TYR A 7 6.93 -0.09 -2.78
C TYR A 7 5.89 -1.13 -3.20
N SER A 8 4.92 -1.37 -2.32
CA SER A 8 3.73 -2.18 -2.60
C SER A 8 2.45 -1.43 -2.22
N ALA A 9 1.32 -1.83 -2.80
CA ALA A 9 0.00 -1.26 -2.50
C ALA A 9 -0.92 -2.36 -1.96
N ALA A 10 -1.77 -2.00 -1.01
CA ALA A 10 -2.77 -2.90 -0.43
C ALA A 10 -4.11 -2.19 -0.22
N ILE A 11 -5.19 -2.96 -0.31
CA ILE A 11 -6.55 -2.51 0.00
C ILE A 11 -7.20 -3.48 0.98
N LEU A 12 -7.92 -2.93 1.95
CA LEU A 12 -8.56 -3.67 3.04
C LEU A 12 -9.95 -3.08 3.31
N PRO A 13 -10.96 -3.87 3.71
CA PRO A 13 -12.16 -3.33 4.34
C PRO A 13 -11.77 -2.51 5.58
N SER A 14 -12.36 -1.32 5.75
CA SER A 14 -12.09 -0.50 6.94
C SER A 14 -12.95 -0.94 8.13
N PHE A 15 -12.29 -1.24 9.24
CA PHE A 15 -12.97 -1.46 10.54
C PHE A 15 -13.28 -0.15 11.26
N GLU A 16 -12.48 0.89 11.07
CA GLU A 16 -12.65 2.21 11.69
C GLU A 16 -13.77 3.03 11.02
N GLN A 17 -13.96 2.84 9.71
CA GLN A 17 -14.99 3.52 8.93
C GLN A 17 -15.88 2.49 8.20
N PRO A 18 -16.92 1.96 8.88
CA PRO A 18 -17.82 0.98 8.30
C PRO A 18 -18.40 1.44 6.96
N GLY A 19 -18.38 0.55 5.96
CA GLY A 19 -18.83 0.86 4.60
C GLY A 19 -17.79 1.55 3.72
N GLN A 20 -16.57 1.77 4.23
CA GLN A 20 -15.43 2.26 3.45
C GLN A 20 -14.34 1.20 3.29
N TRP A 21 -13.55 1.40 2.26
CA TRP A 21 -12.34 0.66 1.94
C TRP A 21 -11.13 1.51 2.25
N PHE A 22 -10.21 0.93 3.01
CA PHE A 22 -8.92 1.52 3.32
C PHE A 22 -7.91 1.09 2.27
N TRP A 23 -7.09 2.02 1.80
CA TRP A 23 -5.96 1.74 0.92
C TRP A 23 -4.68 2.29 1.54
N GLN A 24 -3.57 1.63 1.25
CA GLN A 24 -2.24 2.02 1.72
C GLN A 24 -1.16 1.70 0.70
N VAL A 25 -0.10 2.50 0.70
CA VAL A 25 1.18 2.21 0.07
C VAL A 25 2.20 1.92 1.16
N LEU A 26 2.91 0.81 1.00
CA LEU A 26 3.93 0.32 1.91
C LEU A 26 5.30 0.51 1.28
N GLU A 27 6.24 1.08 2.02
CA GLU A 27 7.67 0.96 1.72
C GLU A 27 8.18 -0.35 2.31
N ASN A 28 8.57 -1.27 1.43
CA ASN A 28 9.09 -2.57 1.77
C ASN A 28 10.53 -2.44 2.26
N GLY A 29 10.78 -2.90 3.49
CA GLY A 29 12.12 -2.96 4.03
C GLY A 29 13.04 -3.92 3.26
N PRO A 30 14.36 -3.83 3.47
CA PRO A 30 15.31 -4.75 2.85
C PRO A 30 14.96 -6.19 3.20
N ALA A 31 14.78 -7.03 2.17
CA ALA A 31 14.51 -8.45 2.30
C ALA A 31 15.68 -9.13 3.02
N GLY A 32 15.56 -9.28 4.34
CA GLY A 32 16.66 -9.77 5.18
C GLY A 32 16.50 -9.49 6.67
N SER A 33 15.64 -8.55 7.07
CA SER A 33 15.24 -8.42 8.47
C SER A 33 14.14 -9.44 8.76
N LEU A 34 14.49 -10.43 9.58
CA LEU A 34 13.72 -11.60 10.01
C LEU A 34 12.19 -11.38 10.05
N GLY A 35 11.47 -12.13 9.19
CA GLY A 35 10.16 -12.71 9.49
C GLY A 35 8.90 -11.88 9.23
N GLU A 36 9.00 -10.57 9.08
CA GLU A 36 7.82 -9.73 8.86
C GLU A 36 7.98 -8.96 7.55
N ASN A 37 7.01 -9.09 6.64
CA ASN A 37 6.76 -8.07 5.62
C ASN A 37 6.22 -6.81 6.31
N THR A 38 6.98 -6.23 7.24
CA THR A 38 6.69 -4.97 7.93
C THR A 38 7.06 -3.83 6.99
N GLY A 39 6.28 -3.69 5.93
CA GLY A 39 6.29 -2.48 5.14
C GLY A 39 5.83 -1.31 6.01
N THR A 40 6.49 -0.16 5.91
CA THR A 40 6.04 1.06 6.58
C THR A 40 4.98 1.72 5.71
N VAL A 41 3.82 2.07 6.28
CA VAL A 41 2.81 2.83 5.55
C VAL A 41 3.34 4.24 5.28
N VAL A 42 3.54 4.57 4.01
CA VAL A 42 4.04 5.89 3.58
C VAL A 42 2.92 6.80 3.07
N GLU A 43 1.81 6.21 2.62
CA GLU A 43 0.61 6.93 2.19
C GLU A 43 -0.61 6.05 2.40
N SER A 44 -1.73 6.62 2.83
CA SER A 44 -2.97 5.88 3.01
C SER A 44 -4.21 6.77 2.90
N GLY A 45 -5.38 6.15 2.81
CA GLY A 45 -6.64 6.85 2.87
C GLY A 45 -7.85 5.93 2.76
N TYR A 46 -9.03 6.54 2.62
CA TYR A 46 -10.30 5.82 2.55
C TYR A 46 -11.08 6.15 1.28
N ARG A 47 -11.88 5.19 0.82
CA ARG A 47 -12.79 5.30 -0.32
C ARG A 47 -14.10 4.58 -0.03
N SER A 48 -15.19 5.05 -0.62
CA SER A 48 -16.52 4.43 -0.45
C SER A 48 -16.70 3.13 -1.24
N SER A 49 -15.73 2.72 -2.06
CA SER A 49 -15.77 1.49 -2.85
C SER A 49 -14.40 0.85 -3.00
N GLU A 50 -14.39 -0.48 -3.16
CA GLU A 50 -13.18 -1.29 -3.37
C GLU A 50 -12.39 -0.80 -4.58
N LYS A 51 -13.05 -0.71 -5.74
CA LYS A 51 -12.44 -0.20 -6.98
C LYS A 51 -11.88 1.22 -6.84
N GLY A 52 -12.53 2.07 -6.04
CA GLY A 52 -12.04 3.40 -5.74
C GLY A 52 -10.75 3.36 -4.92
N ALA A 53 -10.68 2.46 -3.93
CA ALA A 53 -9.49 2.20 -3.12
C ALA A 53 -8.35 1.62 -3.98
N GLU A 54 -8.62 0.64 -4.85
CA GLU A 54 -7.62 0.08 -5.78
C GLU A 54 -7.02 1.14 -6.69
N THR A 55 -7.87 1.97 -7.29
CA THR A 55 -7.43 3.05 -8.18
C THR A 55 -6.57 4.06 -7.44
N ALA A 56 -6.95 4.42 -6.21
CA ALA A 56 -6.17 5.33 -5.38
C ALA A 56 -4.81 4.72 -4.98
N ALA A 57 -4.81 3.46 -4.54
CA ALA A 57 -3.61 2.73 -4.15
C ALA A 57 -2.62 2.60 -5.32
N LEU A 58 -3.11 2.25 -6.50
CA LEU A 58 -2.29 2.13 -7.71
C LEU A 58 -1.74 3.49 -8.16
N ALA A 59 -2.58 4.53 -8.17
CA ALA A 59 -2.13 5.88 -8.52
C ALA A 59 -1.05 6.38 -7.56
N ALA A 60 -1.19 6.10 -6.26
CA ALA A 60 -0.17 6.42 -5.26
C ALA A 60 1.11 5.61 -5.47
N LEU A 61 1.00 4.29 -5.68
CA LEU A 61 2.14 3.42 -5.94
C LEU A 61 2.96 3.88 -7.14
N ILE A 62 2.32 4.25 -8.24
CA ILE A 62 2.99 4.76 -9.45
C ILE A 62 3.77 6.04 -9.12
N ARG A 63 3.20 6.96 -8.32
CA ARG A 63 3.91 8.18 -7.89
C ARG A 63 5.17 7.85 -7.09
N TRP A 64 5.06 6.98 -6.07
CA TRP A 64 6.19 6.59 -5.23
C TRP A 64 7.29 5.84 -6.00
N ARG A 65 6.93 5.03 -6.99
CA ARG A 65 7.91 4.39 -7.88
C ARG A 65 8.56 5.36 -8.87
N SER A 66 7.95 6.51 -9.13
CA SER A 66 8.47 7.53 -10.06
C SER A 66 9.38 8.55 -9.37
N THR A 67 9.45 8.55 -8.04
CA THR A 67 10.34 9.44 -7.26
C THR A 67 11.74 8.88 -7.05
N GLU A 68 12.05 7.71 -7.61
CA GLU A 68 13.37 7.06 -7.60
C GLU A 68 14.15 7.38 -8.88
#